data_AF-A0A9P9IQQ1-F1
#
_entry.id   AF-A0A9P9IQQ1-F1
#
_cell.length_a   1.000
_cell.length_b   1.000
_cell.length_c   1.000
_cell.angle_alpha   90.00
_cell.angle_beta   90.00
_cell.angle_gamma   90.00
#
_symmetry.space_group_name_H-M   'P 1'
#
loop_
_entity.id
_entity.type
_entity.pdbx_description
1 polymer ?
#
loop_
_entity_poly.entity_id
_entity_poly.type
_entity_poly.pdbx_seq_one_letter_code
_entity_poly.pdbx_strand_id
1 'polypeptide(L)'
;MRASPDALPEVPRSISTPPYTQSNEIWLHSSCSLLGVVEVHPCINNTSAYRPVMGMLLHYADGHRESIGQFRLDWAVEPIIVAKLEKLYFCGKRTKKSWGYVAYVTTEPPGSRAQSSWLDVGQAGTLEWWFSSRHSVLFYNNIRLN
;
A
#
# COMPACT_ATOMS: atom_id res chain seq x y z
N MET A 1 31.14 23.06 22.77
CA MET A 1 30.33 21.87 22.43
C MET A 1 30.10 21.89 20.93
N ARG A 2 30.75 20.99 20.17
CA ARG A 2 30.43 20.80 18.75
C ARG A 2 29.19 19.92 18.67
N ALA A 3 28.15 20.38 17.98
CA ALA A 3 27.03 19.54 17.60
C ALA A 3 27.56 18.34 16.80
N SER A 4 27.14 17.14 17.18
CA SER A 4 27.31 15.93 16.37
C SER A 4 26.67 16.21 15.01
N PRO A 5 27.29 15.84 13.87
CA PRO A 5 26.63 16.01 12.58
C PRO A 5 25.36 15.17 12.62
N ASP A 6 24.21 15.82 12.42
CA ASP A 6 22.92 15.17 12.28
C ASP A 6 23.08 14.03 11.28
N ALA A 7 22.96 12.79 11.77
CA ALA A 7 23.02 11.62 10.93
C ALA A 7 21.89 11.76 9.91
N LEU A 8 22.25 11.76 8.62
CA LEU A 8 21.25 11.73 7.55
C LEU A 8 20.29 10.57 7.84
N PRO A 9 18.97 10.76 7.70
CA PRO A 9 18.02 9.67 7.88
C PRO A 9 18.43 8.51 6.97
N GLU A 10 18.48 7.30 7.52
CA GLU A 10 18.82 6.11 6.74
C GLU A 10 17.84 5.99 5.57
N VAL A 11 18.39 5.73 4.38
CA VAL A 11 17.56 5.45 3.20
C VAL A 11 16.70 4.23 3.53
N PRO A 12 15.36 4.32 3.43
CA PRO A 12 14.48 3.20 3.69
C PRO A 12 14.88 2.02 2.80
N ARG A 13 15.30 0.92 3.42
CA ARG A 13 15.58 -0.33 2.70
C ARG A 13 14.29 -1.10 2.55
N SER A 14 14.05 -1.65 1.36
CA SER A 14 12.93 -2.56 1.18
C SER A 14 13.15 -3.85 1.97
N ILE A 15 12.10 -4.35 2.59
CA ILE A 15 12.10 -5.67 3.25
C ILE A 15 11.87 -6.75 2.18
N SER A 16 11.02 -6.43 1.21
CA SER A 16 10.71 -7.27 0.05
C SER A 16 11.72 -7.11 -1.09
N THR A 17 11.88 -8.19 -1.85
CA THR A 17 12.63 -8.18 -3.11
C THR A 17 11.82 -7.43 -4.18
N PRO A 18 12.45 -6.56 -4.99
CA PRO A 18 11.80 -5.92 -6.12
C PRO A 18 11.07 -6.94 -7.01
N PRO A 19 9.84 -6.68 -7.47
CA PRO A 19 9.13 -7.59 -8.34
C PRO A 19 9.91 -7.81 -9.66
N TYR A 20 10.14 -9.06 -10.01
CA TYR A 20 10.71 -9.40 -11.31
C TYR A 20 9.64 -9.36 -12.40
N THR A 21 9.92 -8.67 -13.49
CA THR A 21 9.09 -8.65 -14.69
C THR A 21 9.91 -8.90 -15.94
N GLN A 22 9.32 -9.58 -16.93
CA GLN A 22 9.96 -9.78 -18.24
C GLN A 22 10.16 -8.47 -19.02
N SER A 23 9.54 -7.37 -18.60
CA SER A 23 9.65 -6.06 -19.23
C SER A 23 10.60 -5.13 -18.48
N ASN A 24 11.24 -4.22 -19.23
CA ASN A 24 12.13 -3.16 -18.73
C ASN A 24 11.38 -1.99 -18.06
N GLU A 25 10.38 -2.29 -17.24
CA GLU A 25 9.65 -1.25 -16.50
C GLU A 25 10.48 -0.74 -15.33
N ILE A 26 10.39 0.57 -15.09
CA ILE A 26 10.92 1.17 -13.86
C ILE A 26 9.94 0.84 -12.74
N TRP A 27 10.46 0.15 -11.73
CA TRP A 27 9.77 -0.11 -10.48
C TRP A 27 10.13 0.95 -9.45
N LEU A 28 9.11 1.56 -8.89
CA LEU A 28 9.20 2.46 -7.76
C LEU A 28 8.74 1.73 -6.51
N HIS A 29 9.32 2.10 -5.38
CA HIS A 29 9.05 1.52 -4.07
C HIS A 29 8.68 2.62 -3.10
N SER A 30 7.74 2.28 -2.21
CA SER A 30 7.41 3.05 -1.03
C SER A 30 7.02 2.07 0.07
N SER A 31 7.29 2.44 1.31
CA SER A 31 6.88 1.66 2.47
C SER A 31 6.40 2.60 3.57
N CYS A 32 5.55 2.07 4.45
CA CYS A 32 5.09 2.79 5.63
C CYS A 32 4.90 1.82 6.80
N SER A 33 5.12 2.32 8.01
CA SER A 33 4.67 1.63 9.22
C SER A 33 3.16 1.79 9.36
N LEU A 34 2.46 0.74 9.77
CA LEU A 34 1.03 0.84 10.09
C LEU A 34 0.78 1.14 11.56
N LEU A 35 1.84 1.24 12.37
CA LEU A 35 1.72 1.51 13.80
C LEU A 35 1.15 2.90 14.03
N GLY A 36 -0.03 2.94 14.63
CA GLY A 36 -0.69 4.19 15.00
C GLY A 36 -1.48 4.83 13.87
N VAL A 37 -1.71 4.12 12.76
CA VAL A 37 -2.60 4.59 11.69
C VAL A 37 -4.04 4.57 12.21
N VAL A 38 -4.71 5.71 12.10
CA VAL A 38 -6.11 5.91 12.53
C VAL A 38 -7.07 6.11 11.37
N GLU A 39 -6.55 6.52 10.22
CA GLU A 39 -7.34 6.81 9.02
C GLU A 39 -6.51 6.58 7.77
N VAL A 40 -7.15 6.04 6.73
CA VAL A 40 -6.55 5.77 5.42
C VAL A 40 -7.45 6.35 4.34
N HIS A 41 -6.89 7.15 3.44
CA HIS A 41 -7.55 7.66 2.25
C HIS A 41 -7.05 6.91 1.02
N PRO A 42 -7.81 5.97 0.45
CA PRO A 42 -7.42 5.30 -0.78
C PRO A 42 -7.45 6.26 -1.96
N CYS A 43 -6.53 6.06 -2.91
CA CYS A 43 -6.51 6.78 -4.19
C CYS A 43 -6.87 5.82 -5.32
N ILE A 44 -8.00 6.04 -6.00
CA ILE A 44 -8.52 5.13 -7.02
C ILE A 44 -8.44 5.77 -8.41
N ASN A 45 -7.82 5.07 -9.36
CA ASN A 45 -7.82 5.50 -10.75
C ASN A 45 -9.15 5.17 -11.44
N ASN A 46 -10.09 6.13 -11.41
CA ASN A 46 -11.40 6.00 -12.05
C ASN A 46 -11.36 6.06 -13.58
N THR A 47 -10.26 6.47 -14.20
CA THR A 47 -10.13 6.50 -15.67
C THR A 47 -9.79 5.12 -16.25
N SER A 48 -9.39 4.16 -15.41
CA SER A 48 -9.12 2.78 -15.80
C SER A 48 -10.37 1.91 -15.65
N ALA A 49 -10.63 1.03 -16.63
CA ALA A 49 -11.79 0.13 -16.62
C ALA A 49 -11.84 -0.80 -15.38
N TYR A 50 -10.69 -1.15 -14.81
CA TYR A 50 -10.60 -2.02 -13.63
C TYR A 50 -10.44 -1.26 -12.31
N ARG A 51 -10.41 0.08 -12.35
CA ARG A 51 -10.41 1.00 -11.18
C ARG A 51 -9.47 0.57 -10.04
N PRO A 52 -8.15 0.48 -10.28
CA PRO A 52 -7.21 0.06 -9.26
C PRO A 52 -7.07 1.12 -8.14
N VAL A 53 -6.85 0.65 -6.92
CA VAL A 53 -6.23 1.46 -5.86
C VAL A 53 -4.77 1.62 -6.24
N MET A 54 -4.35 2.87 -6.43
CA MET A 54 -3.01 3.23 -6.90
C MET A 54 -2.03 3.44 -5.74
N GLY A 55 -2.57 3.87 -4.61
CA GLY A 55 -1.86 4.21 -3.39
C GLY A 55 -2.83 4.74 -2.34
N MET A 56 -2.32 5.20 -1.21
CA MET A 56 -3.11 5.70 -0.09
C MET A 56 -2.38 6.82 0.64
N LEU A 57 -3.13 7.70 1.28
CA LEU A 57 -2.64 8.66 2.28
C LEU A 57 -3.04 8.15 3.67
N LEU A 58 -2.06 7.93 4.53
CA LEU A 58 -2.22 7.44 5.90
C LEU A 58 -2.14 8.60 6.88
N HIS A 59 -3.03 8.60 7.86
CA HIS A 59 -3.07 9.56 8.95
C HIS A 59 -2.79 8.82 10.26
N TYR A 60 -1.84 9.33 11.03
CA TYR A 60 -1.39 8.73 12.28
C TYR A 60 -1.98 9.46 13.48
N ALA A 61 -2.10 8.73 14.61
CA ALA A 61 -2.67 9.25 15.85
C ALA A 61 -1.91 10.47 16.43
N ASP A 62 -0.63 10.61 16.10
CA ASP A 62 0.24 11.72 16.49
C ASP A 62 0.11 12.95 15.54
N GLY A 63 -0.74 12.86 14.52
CA GLY A 63 -0.94 13.90 13.51
C GLY A 63 -0.02 13.80 12.30
N HIS A 64 0.93 12.86 12.28
CA HIS A 64 1.78 12.59 11.12
C HIS A 64 0.96 12.06 9.94
N ARG A 65 1.50 12.22 8.73
CA ARG A 65 0.89 11.74 7.49
C ARG A 65 1.94 11.19 6.53
N GLU A 66 1.63 10.05 5.93
CA GLU A 66 2.48 9.42 4.92
C GLU A 66 1.68 9.01 3.70
N SER A 67 2.29 9.03 2.52
CA SER A 67 1.72 8.44 1.32
C SER A 67 2.45 7.15 0.97
N ILE A 68 1.70 6.11 0.62
CA ILE A 68 2.23 4.87 0.07
C ILE A 68 1.64 4.60 -1.32
N GLY A 69 2.46 4.08 -2.24
CA GLY A 69 2.08 3.89 -3.63
C GLY A 69 2.01 5.21 -4.39
N GLN A 70 1.12 5.28 -5.38
CA GLN A 70 0.85 6.49 -6.15
C GLN A 70 -0.38 7.20 -5.58
N PHE A 71 -0.17 8.38 -4.98
CA PHE A 71 -1.25 9.18 -4.42
C PHE A 71 -1.51 10.45 -5.23
N ARG A 72 -2.76 10.68 -5.58
CA ARG A 72 -3.26 11.89 -6.22
C ARG A 72 -4.46 12.40 -5.43
N LEU A 73 -4.40 13.64 -4.97
CA LEU A 73 -5.43 14.22 -4.11
C LEU A 73 -6.80 14.27 -4.79
N ASP A 74 -6.84 14.52 -6.10
CA ASP A 74 -8.08 14.57 -6.90
C ASP A 74 -8.74 13.19 -7.09
N TRP A 75 -8.02 12.11 -6.77
CA TRP A 75 -8.47 10.72 -6.88
C TRP A 75 -8.66 10.05 -5.52
N ALA A 76 -8.49 10.80 -4.43
CA ALA A 76 -8.78 10.33 -3.09
C ALA A 76 -10.29 10.02 -2.97
N VAL A 77 -10.60 8.88 -2.38
CA VAL A 77 -11.98 8.50 -2.03
C VAL A 77 -12.20 8.63 -0.53
N GLU A 78 -13.41 8.32 -0.09
CA GLU A 78 -13.82 8.42 1.31
C GLU A 78 -12.81 7.74 2.26
N PRO A 79 -12.45 8.41 3.37
CA PRO A 79 -11.54 7.82 4.35
C PRO A 79 -12.11 6.56 4.98
N ILE A 80 -11.22 5.62 5.26
CA ILE A 80 -11.49 4.45 6.08
C ILE A 80 -10.91 4.73 7.45
N ILE A 81 -11.78 4.78 8.46
CA ILE A 81 -11.38 4.88 9.86
C ILE A 81 -10.87 3.50 10.30
N VAL A 82 -9.69 3.47 10.92
CA VAL A 82 -9.05 2.23 11.36
C VAL A 82 -8.98 2.25 12.88
N ALA A 83 -9.78 1.42 13.53
CA ALA A 83 -9.68 1.28 14.98
C ALA A 83 -8.38 0.57 15.39
N LYS A 84 -7.93 0.80 16.63
CA LYS A 84 -6.62 0.35 17.17
C LYS A 84 -6.36 -1.15 17.04
N LEU A 85 -7.40 -1.99 17.00
CA LEU A 85 -7.30 -3.46 16.91
C LEU A 85 -7.86 -4.01 15.59
N GLU A 86 -8.33 -3.14 14.70
CA GLU A 86 -8.85 -3.55 13.40
C GLU A 86 -7.72 -3.90 12.44
N LYS A 87 -8.07 -4.78 11.50
CA LYS A 87 -7.22 -5.12 10.37
C LYS A 87 -7.73 -4.37 9.14
N LEU A 88 -6.80 -4.08 8.25
CA LEU A 88 -7.12 -3.75 6.87
C LEU A 88 -7.05 -5.02 6.03
N TYR A 89 -8.00 -5.17 5.12
CA TYR A 89 -8.08 -6.26 4.16
C TYR A 89 -7.88 -5.71 2.77
N PHE A 90 -6.82 -6.14 2.10
CA PHE A 90 -6.52 -5.75 0.73
C PHE A 90 -6.91 -6.86 -0.22
N CYS A 91 -7.74 -6.54 -1.21
CA CYS A 91 -8.11 -7.45 -2.27
C CYS A 91 -7.20 -7.20 -3.48
N GLY A 92 -6.51 -8.24 -3.94
CA GLY A 92 -5.67 -8.19 -5.12
C GLY A 92 -6.31 -8.95 -6.29
N LYS A 93 -6.24 -8.36 -7.49
CA LYS A 93 -6.72 -8.96 -8.73
C LYS A 93 -5.67 -8.88 -9.82
N ARG A 94 -5.93 -9.56 -10.93
CA ARG A 94 -5.09 -9.51 -12.13
C ARG A 94 -5.90 -9.06 -13.34
N THR A 95 -5.28 -8.25 -14.20
CA THR A 95 -5.87 -7.90 -15.49
C THR A 95 -5.81 -9.10 -16.45
N LYS A 96 -6.46 -8.98 -17.62
CA LYS A 96 -6.35 -9.98 -18.71
C LYS A 96 -4.91 -10.21 -19.18
N LYS A 97 -4.02 -9.24 -19.00
CA LYS A 97 -2.58 -9.33 -19.30
C LYS A 97 -1.77 -9.91 -18.13
N SER A 98 -2.46 -10.46 -17.11
CA SER A 98 -1.85 -10.99 -15.89
C SER A 98 -1.05 -9.94 -15.12
N TRP A 99 -1.52 -8.69 -15.11
CA TRP A 99 -0.91 -7.62 -14.31
C TRP A 99 -1.60 -7.52 -12.96
N GLY A 100 -0.83 -7.61 -11.86
CA GLY A 100 -1.36 -7.51 -10.50
C GLY A 100 -1.75 -6.07 -10.15
N TYR A 101 -2.82 -5.92 -9.39
CA TYR A 101 -3.21 -4.62 -8.84
C TYR A 101 -4.03 -4.81 -7.56
N VAL A 102 -4.05 -3.78 -6.72
CA VAL A 102 -4.95 -3.70 -5.57
C VAL A 102 -6.32 -3.25 -6.06
N ALA A 103 -7.33 -4.10 -5.91
CA ALA A 103 -8.69 -3.84 -6.37
C ALA A 103 -9.48 -2.98 -5.39
N TYR A 104 -9.32 -3.20 -4.08
CA TYR A 104 -9.89 -2.37 -3.02
C TYR A 104 -9.26 -2.71 -1.67
N VAL A 105 -9.51 -1.85 -0.69
CA VAL A 105 -9.11 -1.97 0.71
C VAL A 105 -10.33 -1.72 1.60
N THR A 106 -10.46 -2.45 2.70
CA THR A 106 -11.60 -2.33 3.65
C THR A 106 -11.19 -2.79 5.06
N THR A 107 -11.93 -2.39 6.09
CA THR A 107 -11.85 -2.96 7.45
C THR A 107 -12.78 -4.16 7.64
N GLU A 108 -13.66 -4.43 6.68
CA GLU A 108 -14.56 -5.57 6.73
C GLU A 108 -13.85 -6.85 6.26
N PRO A 109 -13.90 -7.95 7.05
CA PRO A 109 -13.31 -9.21 6.63
C PRO A 109 -14.00 -9.74 5.36
N PRO A 110 -13.24 -10.36 4.45
CA PRO A 110 -13.82 -10.90 3.22
C PRO A 110 -14.77 -12.06 3.52
N GLY A 111 -16.00 -11.99 3.01
CA GLY A 111 -16.99 -13.07 3.18
C GLY A 111 -16.58 -14.40 2.50
N SER A 112 -15.81 -14.34 1.41
CA SER A 112 -15.19 -15.52 0.79
C SER A 112 -13.83 -15.18 0.20
N ARG A 113 -12.86 -16.08 0.40
CA ARG A 113 -11.49 -15.97 -0.12
C ARG A 113 -11.23 -16.83 -1.37
N ALA A 114 -12.24 -17.57 -1.84
CA ALA A 114 -12.05 -18.56 -2.90
C ALA A 114 -11.76 -17.96 -4.30
N GLN A 115 -12.21 -16.72 -4.56
CA GLN A 115 -12.18 -16.11 -5.90
C GLN A 115 -11.24 -14.89 -6.00
N SER A 116 -10.56 -14.51 -4.92
CA SER A 116 -9.69 -13.34 -4.90
C SER A 116 -8.59 -13.54 -3.88
N SER A 117 -7.43 -12.98 -4.16
CA SER A 117 -6.33 -13.00 -3.21
C SER A 117 -6.49 -11.86 -2.23
N TRP A 118 -6.33 -12.20 -0.96
CA TRP A 118 -6.53 -11.28 0.15
C TRP A 118 -5.27 -11.21 1.00
N LEU A 119 -4.93 -10.00 1.42
CA LEU A 119 -3.86 -9.76 2.38
C LEU A 119 -4.47 -9.13 3.63
N ASP A 120 -4.27 -9.79 4.76
CA ASP A 120 -4.72 -9.35 6.07
C ASP A 120 -3.62 -8.55 6.73
N VAL A 121 -3.90 -7.30 7.02
CA VAL A 121 -2.90 -6.31 7.41
C VAL A 121 -3.24 -5.80 8.80
N GLY A 122 -2.37 -6.10 9.76
CA GLY A 122 -2.49 -5.61 11.14
C GLY A 122 -1.81 -4.26 11.33
N GLN A 123 -2.14 -3.61 12.44
CA GLN A 123 -1.60 -2.31 12.86
C GLN A 123 -0.11 -2.34 13.25
N ALA A 124 0.51 -3.50 13.49
CA ALA A 124 1.88 -3.59 14.02
C ALA A 124 2.93 -3.99 12.96
N GLY A 125 2.65 -3.80 11.67
CA GLY A 125 3.54 -4.23 10.59
C GLY A 125 3.88 -3.14 9.58
N THR A 126 4.71 -3.51 8.61
CA THR A 126 5.14 -2.64 7.51
C THR A 126 4.41 -3.03 6.24
N LEU A 127 3.82 -2.04 5.60
CA LEU A 127 3.26 -2.17 4.26
C LEU A 127 4.31 -1.69 3.26
N GLU A 128 4.55 -2.46 2.21
CA GLU A 128 5.40 -2.06 1.09
C GLU A 128 4.62 -2.14 -0.21
N TRP A 129 4.78 -1.11 -1.02
CA TRP A 129 4.09 -0.97 -2.29
C TRP A 129 5.10 -0.75 -3.40
N TRP A 130 5.24 -1.76 -4.24
CA TRP A 130 5.96 -1.68 -5.49
C TRP A 130 4.98 -1.33 -6.59
N PHE A 131 5.33 -0.38 -7.44
CA PHE A 131 4.48 0.02 -8.55
C PHE A 131 5.28 0.45 -9.76
N SER A 132 4.68 0.24 -10.92
CA SER A 132 5.12 0.76 -12.20
C SER A 132 3.96 1.51 -12.87
N SER A 133 4.17 1.92 -14.12
CA SER A 133 3.10 2.47 -14.96
C SER A 133 1.95 1.49 -15.24
N ARG A 134 2.14 0.17 -15.07
CA ARG A 134 1.18 -0.86 -15.51
C ARG A 134 0.61 -1.72 -14.39
N HIS A 135 1.34 -1.92 -13.31
CA HIS A 135 0.92 -2.80 -12.23
C HIS A 135 1.54 -2.46 -10.90
N SER A 136 0.99 -3.08 -9.85
CA SER A 136 1.51 -2.97 -8.51
C SER A 136 1.57 -4.32 -7.81
N VAL A 137 2.45 -4.39 -6.82
CA VAL A 137 2.58 -5.51 -5.91
C VAL A 137 2.64 -4.95 -4.50
N LEU A 138 1.76 -5.45 -3.64
CA LEU A 138 1.66 -5.06 -2.25
C LEU A 138 2.27 -6.16 -1.38
N PHE A 139 3.02 -5.78 -0.35
CA PHE A 139 3.55 -6.68 0.66
C PHE A 139 3.19 -6.17 2.05
N TYR A 140 2.92 -7.10 2.96
CA TYR A 140 2.80 -6.83 4.39
C TYR A 140 3.74 -7.77 5.15
N ASN A 141 4.72 -7.23 5.85
CA ASN A 141 5.77 -8.02 6.52
C ASN A 141 6.39 -9.09 5.58
N ASN A 142 6.70 -8.69 4.34
CA ASN A 142 7.22 -9.56 3.26
C ASN A 142 6.24 -10.64 2.74
N ILE A 143 4.98 -10.66 3.19
CA ILE A 143 3.91 -11.50 2.63
C ILE A 143 3.26 -10.75 1.47
N ARG A 144 3.34 -11.33 0.28
CA ARG A 144 2.86 -10.73 -0.97
C ARG A 144 1.34 -10.87 -1.14
N LEU A 145 0.69 -9.81 -1.61
CA LEU A 145 -0.65 -9.87 -2.17
C LEU A 145 -0.59 -10.41 -3.61
N ASN A 146 -1.00 -11.67 -3.78
CA ASN A 146 -0.82 -12.51 -4.98
C ASN A 146 0.62 -12.91 -5.27
#